data_AF-A0A560EXS7-F1
#
_entry.id   AF-A0A560EXS7-F1
#
_cell.length_a   1.000
_cell.length_b   1.000
_cell.length_c   1.000
_cell.angle_alpha   90.00
_cell.angle_beta   90.00
_cell.angle_gamma   90.00
#
_symmetry.space_group_name_H-M   'P 1'
#
loop_
_entity.id
_entity.type
_entity.pdbx_description
1 polymer ?
#
loop_
_entity_poly.entity_id
_entity_poly.type
_entity_poly.pdbx_seq_one_letter_code
_entity_poly.pdbx_strand_id
1 'polypeptide(L)'
;MANCYFISCHRAQDHVADLFRFLYRPDHLYVIHCDPKAPAPLRDLVARLAACFPNVVSLPAQPYSWGGYSMVTTLWRALEAALAHAPDWSHFFWLSEQHLPLFAQEDTRWTLEAGCSYSDAAPVAGMWSGGQADVLHRFSLNFRELPGVGAFPTGPQAVDWTMPPYHGSNWMALDRGVCALMLERAGPAADLFAHSVQPDETMPQTLLMAAAAEGRARVRGWNPTYVAWPNLCGNPDMLCTMDNVAAARAEGRLFIRKRPPVMPEAMRAEVEAMAAFSDAALMERLGMAPPMPETRAALAGPLMARVAALAAGRQGYVVERFDCAELNNVPAFYVTMRPPAGPATPPGLRLCVLSEDMRTFKVLIVVRPPPDGDWAPVAVGPHQAYPLRLRVYGLFLEREVAVAEEADAGFVMLGDDGDLVPLDDTIRRYLLHMDALAGPPDA
;
A
#
# COMPACT_ATOMS: atom_id res chain seq x y z
N MET A 1 -9.97 23.61 18.07
CA MET A 1 -9.14 24.00 16.90
C MET A 1 -9.43 22.99 15.82
N ALA A 2 -9.58 23.40 14.57
CA ALA A 2 -9.90 22.47 13.52
C ALA A 2 -8.68 21.60 13.13
N ASN A 3 -8.96 20.44 12.54
CA ASN A 3 -7.99 19.45 12.09
C ASN A 3 -8.21 19.16 10.60
N CYS A 4 -7.15 18.73 9.92
CA CYS A 4 -7.19 18.20 8.57
C CYS A 4 -7.00 16.68 8.61
N TYR A 5 -7.93 15.93 8.03
CA TYR A 5 -7.86 14.49 7.91
C TYR A 5 -7.58 14.09 6.46
N PHE A 6 -6.41 13.53 6.21
CA PHE A 6 -6.12 12.88 4.93
C PHE A 6 -6.51 11.41 5.00
N ILE A 7 -7.52 11.01 4.23
CA ILE A 7 -8.05 9.64 4.21
C ILE A 7 -7.71 9.00 2.88
N SER A 8 -6.87 7.97 2.92
CA SER A 8 -6.59 7.08 1.79
C SER A 8 -7.55 5.88 1.80
N CYS A 9 -8.22 5.62 0.68
CA CYS A 9 -9.20 4.55 0.56
C CYS A 9 -9.10 3.80 -0.78
N HIS A 10 -9.42 2.51 -0.77
CA HIS A 10 -9.30 1.63 -1.93
C HIS A 10 -10.28 0.44 -1.95
N ARG A 11 -11.08 0.20 -0.89
CA ARG A 11 -11.88 -1.04 -0.83
C ARG A 11 -13.27 -0.88 -0.24
N ALA A 12 -13.40 -0.41 1.00
CA ALA A 12 -14.64 -0.54 1.77
C ALA A 12 -15.43 0.78 1.84
N GLN A 13 -16.54 0.85 1.10
CA GLN A 13 -17.43 2.03 1.09
C GLN A 13 -17.97 2.35 2.49
N ASP A 14 -18.48 1.35 3.18
CA ASP A 14 -19.07 1.48 4.52
C ASP A 14 -18.03 2.00 5.53
N HIS A 15 -16.79 1.53 5.44
CA HIS A 15 -15.70 2.01 6.28
C HIS A 15 -15.40 3.51 6.07
N VAL A 16 -15.38 3.97 4.82
CA VAL A 16 -15.16 5.39 4.50
C VAL A 16 -16.34 6.24 4.96
N ALA A 17 -17.56 5.78 4.72
CA ALA A 17 -18.77 6.46 5.20
C ALA A 17 -18.74 6.60 6.73
N ASP A 18 -18.50 5.50 7.45
CA ASP A 18 -18.41 5.48 8.91
C ASP A 18 -17.30 6.40 9.44
N LEU A 19 -16.07 6.27 8.91
CA LEU A 19 -14.97 7.12 9.36
C LEU A 19 -15.26 8.61 9.15
N PHE A 20 -15.84 8.96 8.00
CA PHE A 20 -16.27 10.33 7.73
C PHE A 20 -17.33 10.78 8.75
N ARG A 21 -18.37 9.98 8.98
CA ARG A 21 -19.43 10.27 9.97
C ARG A 21 -18.89 10.49 11.38
N PHE A 22 -17.93 9.66 11.80
CA PHE A 22 -17.35 9.71 13.15
C PHE A 22 -16.43 10.93 13.34
N LEU A 23 -15.78 11.38 12.27
CA LEU A 23 -14.87 12.53 12.33
C LEU A 23 -15.54 13.86 11.96
N TYR A 24 -16.67 13.85 11.25
CA TYR A 24 -17.23 15.02 10.58
C TYR A 24 -17.50 16.18 11.55
N ARG A 25 -16.84 17.31 11.33
CA ARG A 25 -17.23 18.61 11.87
C ARG A 25 -17.12 19.64 10.75
N PRO A 26 -17.96 20.69 10.73
CA PRO A 26 -17.98 21.67 9.64
C PRO A 26 -16.71 22.54 9.57
N ASP A 27 -15.95 22.66 10.66
CA ASP A 27 -14.70 23.40 10.76
C ASP A 27 -13.46 22.59 10.35
N HIS A 28 -13.54 21.25 10.43
CA HIS A 28 -12.48 20.36 9.96
C HIS A 28 -12.35 20.36 8.43
N LEU A 29 -11.17 19.96 7.94
CA LEU A 29 -10.92 19.69 6.52
C LEU A 29 -10.75 18.18 6.29
N TYR A 30 -11.33 17.67 5.21
CA TYR A 30 -11.18 16.27 4.80
C TYR A 30 -10.58 16.21 3.40
N VAL A 31 -9.36 15.71 3.30
CA VAL A 31 -8.71 15.43 2.01
C VAL A 31 -8.81 13.94 1.77
N ILE A 32 -9.49 13.52 0.71
CA ILE A 32 -9.76 12.10 0.44
C ILE A 32 -9.09 11.70 -0.86
N HIS A 33 -8.23 10.69 -0.79
CA HIS A 33 -7.77 9.97 -1.98
C HIS A 33 -8.53 8.65 -2.09
N CYS A 34 -9.20 8.46 -3.21
CA CYS A 34 -9.84 7.20 -3.58
C CYS A 34 -9.04 6.58 -4.72
N ASP A 35 -8.46 5.40 -4.48
CA ASP A 35 -7.74 4.67 -5.49
C ASP A 35 -8.66 4.39 -6.70
N PRO A 36 -8.24 4.66 -7.95
CA PRO A 36 -9.05 4.39 -9.15
C PRO A 36 -9.56 2.94 -9.25
N LYS A 37 -8.87 2.00 -8.60
CA LYS A 37 -9.21 0.56 -8.57
C LYS A 37 -10.28 0.21 -7.53
N ALA A 38 -10.62 1.15 -6.64
CA ALA A 38 -11.70 0.99 -5.69
C ALA A 38 -13.01 0.61 -6.39
N PRO A 39 -13.91 -0.15 -5.75
CA PRO A 39 -15.23 -0.44 -6.30
C PRO A 39 -15.99 0.84 -6.70
N ALA A 40 -16.81 0.76 -7.76
CA ALA A 40 -17.56 1.92 -8.24
C ALA A 40 -18.41 2.60 -7.14
N PRO A 41 -19.08 1.85 -6.23
CA PRO A 41 -19.82 2.47 -5.13
C PRO A 41 -18.96 3.31 -4.18
N LEU A 42 -17.71 2.91 -3.89
CA LEU A 42 -16.79 3.71 -3.08
C LEU A 42 -16.32 4.97 -3.83
N ARG A 43 -16.06 4.87 -5.14
CA ARG A 43 -15.71 6.05 -5.94
C ARG A 43 -16.86 7.06 -6.01
N ASP A 44 -18.10 6.58 -6.18
CA ASP A 44 -19.30 7.42 -6.17
C ASP A 44 -19.53 8.07 -4.79
N LEU A 45 -19.34 7.33 -3.70
CA LEU A 45 -19.39 7.87 -2.34
C LEU A 45 -18.43 9.08 -2.18
N VAL A 46 -17.17 8.93 -2.56
CA VAL A 46 -16.16 10.00 -2.40
C VAL A 46 -16.48 11.21 -3.27
N ALA A 47 -16.93 10.99 -4.51
CA ALA A 47 -17.35 12.07 -5.40
C ALA A 47 -18.55 12.86 -4.81
N ARG A 48 -19.54 12.16 -4.26
CA ARG A 48 -20.72 12.79 -3.64
C ARG A 48 -20.38 13.49 -2.33
N LEU A 49 -19.48 12.93 -1.51
CA LEU A 49 -18.97 13.60 -0.32
C LEU A 49 -18.35 14.96 -0.68
N ALA A 50 -17.48 15.00 -1.69
CA ALA A 50 -16.87 16.24 -2.17
C ALA A 50 -17.88 17.24 -2.76
N ALA A 51 -18.96 16.75 -3.39
CA ALA A 51 -20.01 17.61 -3.94
C ALA A 51 -20.97 18.16 -2.86
N CYS A 52 -21.27 17.39 -1.82
CA CYS A 52 -22.27 17.72 -0.80
C CYS A 52 -21.71 18.43 0.44
N PHE A 53 -20.38 18.39 0.63
CA PHE A 53 -19.71 18.97 1.80
C PHE A 53 -18.58 19.92 1.36
N PRO A 54 -18.67 21.23 1.65
CA PRO A 54 -17.71 22.22 1.14
C PRO A 54 -16.30 22.08 1.74
N ASN A 55 -16.18 21.37 2.86
CA ASN A 55 -14.93 21.08 3.55
C ASN A 55 -14.35 19.69 3.22
N VAL A 56 -14.79 19.08 2.12
CA VAL A 56 -14.27 17.82 1.58
C VAL A 56 -13.59 18.07 0.24
N VAL A 57 -12.35 17.64 0.11
CA VAL A 57 -11.54 17.72 -1.12
C VAL A 57 -11.23 16.30 -1.58
N SER A 58 -11.78 15.89 -2.73
CA SER A 58 -11.37 14.66 -3.40
C SER A 58 -10.13 14.91 -4.25
N LEU A 59 -9.05 14.20 -3.99
CA LEU A 59 -7.84 14.26 -4.82
C LEU A 59 -8.08 13.57 -6.18
N PRO A 60 -7.42 14.04 -7.26
CA PRO A 60 -7.49 13.36 -8.55
C PRO A 60 -6.96 11.92 -8.45
N ALA A 61 -7.60 11.01 -9.19
CA ALA A 61 -7.28 9.59 -9.15
C ALA A 61 -5.82 9.30 -9.51
N GLN A 62 -5.18 8.46 -8.72
CA GLN A 62 -3.84 7.93 -8.96
C GLN A 62 -3.78 6.52 -8.36
N PRO A 63 -3.31 5.50 -9.09
CA PRO A 63 -3.16 4.15 -8.56
C PRO A 63 -2.25 4.15 -7.33
N TYR A 64 -2.71 3.50 -6.26
CA TYR A 64 -2.01 3.39 -4.99
C TYR A 64 -1.35 2.00 -4.93
N SER A 65 -0.03 1.93 -5.11
CA SER A 65 0.71 0.67 -4.99
C SER A 65 1.15 0.47 -3.55
N TRP A 66 0.92 -0.70 -2.97
CA TRP A 66 1.40 -0.98 -1.62
C TRP A 66 2.93 -0.94 -1.58
N GLY A 67 3.49 -0.17 -0.64
CA GLY A 67 4.92 0.04 -0.52
C GLY A 67 5.53 0.77 -1.73
N GLY A 68 4.73 1.40 -2.58
CA GLY A 68 5.21 2.21 -3.69
C GLY A 68 5.45 3.66 -3.30
N TYR A 69 6.35 4.33 -4.02
CA TYR A 69 6.48 5.78 -4.06
C TYR A 69 5.19 6.51 -4.48
N SER A 70 4.27 5.84 -5.18
CA SER A 70 2.90 6.33 -5.41
C SER A 70 2.17 6.73 -4.10
N MET A 71 2.45 6.05 -2.97
CA MET A 71 1.89 6.44 -1.67
C MET A 71 2.46 7.78 -1.18
N VAL A 72 3.76 7.98 -1.37
CA VAL A 72 4.48 9.20 -0.97
C VAL A 72 4.07 10.39 -1.82
N THR A 73 4.00 10.22 -3.15
CA THR A 73 3.49 11.27 -4.05
C THR A 73 2.03 11.63 -3.75
N THR A 74 1.21 10.66 -3.35
CA THR A 74 -0.17 10.93 -2.91
C THR A 74 -0.21 11.72 -1.60
N LEU A 75 0.68 11.43 -0.64
CA LEU A 75 0.84 12.25 0.56
C LEU A 75 1.19 13.70 0.22
N TRP A 76 2.14 13.93 -0.68
CA TRP A 76 2.52 15.28 -1.11
C TRP A 76 1.35 16.04 -1.73
N ARG A 77 0.59 15.39 -2.63
CA ARG A 77 -0.64 15.97 -3.20
C ARG A 77 -1.70 16.28 -2.14
N ALA A 78 -1.77 15.47 -1.08
CA ALA A 78 -2.67 15.72 0.04
C ALA A 78 -2.23 16.93 0.88
N LEU A 79 -0.92 17.08 1.14
CA LEU A 79 -0.39 18.27 1.82
C LEU A 79 -0.63 19.54 0.99
N GLU A 80 -0.40 19.49 -0.33
CA GLU A 80 -0.66 20.60 -1.25
C GLU A 80 -2.13 21.04 -1.18
N ALA A 81 -3.06 20.09 -1.31
CA ALA A 81 -4.49 20.35 -1.22
C ALA A 81 -4.88 20.91 0.17
N ALA A 82 -4.32 20.37 1.25
CA ALA A 82 -4.59 20.83 2.60
C ALA A 82 -4.09 22.26 2.85
N LEU A 83 -2.92 22.61 2.30
CA LEU A 83 -2.32 23.94 2.45
C LEU A 83 -2.99 24.99 1.57
N ALA A 84 -3.50 24.60 0.40
CA ALA A 84 -4.27 25.48 -0.49
C ALA A 84 -5.64 25.86 0.09
N HIS A 85 -6.19 25.04 1.00
CA HIS A 85 -7.40 25.39 1.73
C HIS A 85 -7.11 26.42 2.83
N ALA A 86 -8.05 27.36 3.02
CA ALA A 86 -7.93 28.49 3.95
C ALA A 86 -7.56 28.03 5.39
N PRO A 87 -6.83 28.87 6.17
CA PRO A 87 -5.91 28.44 7.23
C PRO A 87 -6.56 28.02 8.57
N ASP A 88 -7.72 27.38 8.57
CA ASP A 88 -8.51 27.13 9.78
C ASP A 88 -8.15 25.81 10.51
N TRP A 89 -7.18 25.04 10.01
CA TRP A 89 -6.76 23.78 10.64
C TRP A 89 -5.34 23.83 11.24
N SER A 90 -5.17 23.12 12.36
CA SER A 90 -3.95 23.08 13.16
C SER A 90 -3.03 21.92 12.78
N HIS A 91 -3.58 20.71 12.71
CA HIS A 91 -2.82 19.48 12.47
C HIS A 91 -3.41 18.68 11.31
N PHE A 92 -2.51 18.11 10.52
CA PHE A 92 -2.79 17.15 9.46
C PHE A 92 -2.60 15.73 9.99
N PHE A 93 -3.63 14.90 9.92
CA PHE A 93 -3.61 13.49 10.29
C PHE A 93 -3.66 12.63 9.05
N TRP A 94 -2.66 11.76 8.87
CA TRP A 94 -2.69 10.75 7.81
C TRP A 94 -3.43 9.50 8.31
N LEU A 95 -4.50 9.15 7.60
CA LEU A 95 -5.38 8.02 7.89
C LEU A 95 -5.61 7.14 6.65
N SER A 96 -6.13 5.96 6.91
CA SER A 96 -6.75 5.08 5.92
C SER A 96 -8.18 4.75 6.32
N GLU A 97 -8.98 4.24 5.38
CA GLU A 97 -10.36 3.78 5.63
C GLU A 97 -10.50 2.78 6.81
N GLN A 98 -9.42 2.13 7.25
CA GLN A 98 -9.44 1.15 8.35
C GLN A 98 -9.21 1.74 9.75
N HIS A 99 -9.16 3.06 9.88
CA HIS A 99 -9.04 3.73 11.18
C HIS A 99 -10.39 3.83 11.88
N LEU A 100 -10.36 3.83 13.21
CA LEU A 100 -11.47 4.21 14.08
C LEU A 100 -10.99 5.29 15.05
N PRO A 101 -11.76 6.38 15.25
CA PRO A 101 -11.47 7.32 16.35
C PRO A 101 -11.73 6.66 17.69
N LEU A 102 -10.93 7.00 18.70
CA LEU A 102 -11.05 6.47 20.06
C LEU A 102 -11.85 7.39 21.00
N PHE A 103 -12.02 8.66 20.60
CA PHE A 103 -12.67 9.72 21.37
C PHE A 103 -13.53 10.60 20.45
N ALA A 104 -14.60 11.18 21.01
CA ALA A 104 -15.44 12.15 20.31
C ALA A 104 -14.61 13.39 19.95
N GLN A 105 -14.92 14.06 18.83
CA GLN A 105 -14.11 15.18 18.33
C GLN A 105 -14.07 16.39 19.27
N GLU A 106 -15.03 16.50 20.20
CA GLU A 106 -15.10 17.52 21.25
C GLU A 106 -14.09 17.28 22.39
N ASP A 107 -13.49 16.08 22.46
CA ASP A 107 -12.57 15.73 23.52
C ASP A 107 -11.27 16.56 23.44
N THR A 108 -10.78 17.03 24.59
CA THR A 108 -9.57 17.87 24.64
C THR A 108 -8.32 17.19 24.10
N ARG A 109 -8.28 15.86 24.04
CA ARG A 109 -7.15 15.10 23.47
C ARG A 109 -6.91 15.42 21.99
N TRP A 110 -7.91 15.89 21.26
CA TRP A 110 -7.77 16.35 19.86
C TRP A 110 -7.03 17.69 19.74
N THR A 111 -6.82 18.40 20.85
CA THR A 111 -6.10 19.68 20.87
C THR A 111 -4.60 19.42 21.08
N LEU A 112 -3.90 19.17 19.98
CA LEU A 112 -2.45 19.02 19.97
C LEU A 112 -1.75 20.39 20.12
N GLU A 113 -0.54 20.37 20.68
CA GLU A 113 0.27 21.60 20.84
C GLU A 113 0.61 22.23 19.48
N ALA A 114 0.19 23.48 19.29
CA ALA A 114 0.52 24.26 18.09
C ALA A 114 2.05 24.38 17.89
N GLY A 115 2.50 24.26 16.64
CA GLY A 115 3.92 24.28 16.29
C GLY A 115 4.66 22.99 16.60
N CYS A 116 3.97 21.91 16.98
CA CYS A 116 4.57 20.61 17.26
C CYS A 116 3.96 19.50 16.40
N SER A 117 4.80 18.77 15.69
CA SER A 117 4.42 17.53 15.01
C SER A 117 4.64 16.30 15.91
N TYR A 118 4.01 15.19 15.57
CA TYR A 118 4.04 13.95 16.32
C TYR A 118 4.29 12.77 15.38
N SER A 119 5.37 12.05 15.65
CA SER A 119 5.80 10.88 14.90
C SER A 119 6.56 9.93 15.82
N ASP A 120 6.51 8.63 15.54
CA ASP A 120 7.31 7.59 16.21
C ASP A 120 8.61 7.26 15.45
N ALA A 121 9.00 8.13 14.50
CA ALA A 121 10.22 7.96 13.73
C ALA A 121 11.46 7.77 14.60
N ALA A 122 12.23 6.73 14.29
CA ALA A 122 13.51 6.42 14.92
C ALA A 122 14.64 6.44 13.87
N PRO A 123 15.87 6.83 14.25
CA PRO A 123 17.01 6.73 13.35
C PRO A 123 17.26 5.25 13.02
N VAL A 124 17.47 4.92 11.75
CA VAL A 124 17.70 3.53 11.33
C VAL A 124 18.90 2.93 12.05
N ALA A 125 19.98 3.70 12.24
CA ALA A 125 21.16 3.27 12.99
C ALA A 125 20.89 2.88 14.47
N GLY A 126 19.77 3.34 15.04
CA GLY A 126 19.34 3.02 16.40
C GLY A 126 18.38 1.83 16.50
N MET A 127 17.96 1.24 15.39
CA MET A 127 17.08 0.05 15.38
C MET A 127 17.86 -1.21 15.77
N TRP A 128 17.16 -2.31 16.08
CA TRP A 128 17.80 -3.63 16.23
C TRP A 128 18.31 -4.15 14.87
N SER A 129 19.33 -5.02 14.88
CA SER A 129 20.13 -5.37 13.70
C SER A 129 19.34 -5.85 12.47
N GLY A 130 18.39 -6.76 12.64
CA GLY A 130 17.57 -7.23 11.51
C GLY A 130 16.56 -6.19 11.02
N GLY A 131 16.13 -5.25 11.88
CA GLY A 131 15.33 -4.10 11.46
C GLY A 131 16.15 -3.12 10.62
N GLN A 132 17.42 -2.90 10.97
CA GLN A 132 18.35 -2.14 10.13
C GLN A 132 18.55 -2.83 8.78
N ALA A 133 18.83 -4.14 8.79
CA ALA A 133 19.02 -4.91 7.57
C ALA A 133 17.79 -4.87 6.66
N ASP A 134 16.58 -4.97 7.24
CA ASP A 134 15.32 -4.86 6.52
C ASP A 134 15.19 -3.50 5.84
N VAL A 135 15.33 -2.40 6.58
CA VAL A 135 15.20 -1.05 6.01
C VAL A 135 16.26 -0.78 4.96
N LEU A 136 17.54 -1.09 5.21
CA LEU A 136 18.60 -0.87 4.23
C LEU A 136 18.41 -1.72 2.96
N HIS A 137 17.89 -2.94 3.09
CA HIS A 137 17.58 -3.78 1.93
C HIS A 137 16.53 -3.15 1.02
N ARG A 138 15.55 -2.43 1.55
CA ARG A 138 14.52 -1.71 0.77
C ARG A 138 15.09 -0.68 -0.22
N PHE A 139 16.34 -0.26 -0.02
CA PHE A 139 17.08 0.66 -0.89
C PHE A 139 18.23 -0.02 -1.65
N SER A 140 18.62 -1.24 -1.28
CA SER A 140 19.74 -1.96 -1.91
C SER A 140 19.48 -2.41 -3.35
N LEU A 141 18.22 -2.34 -3.79
CA LEU A 141 17.76 -2.68 -5.12
C LEU A 141 17.00 -1.49 -5.72
N ASN A 142 17.08 -1.35 -7.04
CA ASN A 142 16.14 -0.56 -7.82
C ASN A 142 14.78 -1.26 -7.81
N PHE A 143 13.73 -0.53 -7.44
CA PHE A 143 12.36 -1.02 -7.51
C PHE A 143 11.56 -0.24 -8.55
N ARG A 144 10.80 -0.98 -9.36
CA ARG A 144 9.78 -0.44 -10.28
C ARG A 144 8.40 -0.84 -9.79
N GLU A 145 7.51 0.14 -9.70
CA GLU A 145 6.12 -0.11 -9.33
C GLU A 145 5.33 -0.76 -10.46
N LEU A 146 4.56 -1.78 -10.13
CA LEU A 146 3.40 -2.20 -10.89
C LEU A 146 2.17 -1.51 -10.30
N PRO A 147 1.51 -0.60 -11.06
CA PRO A 147 0.41 0.21 -10.55
C PRO A 147 -0.64 -0.61 -9.81
N GLY A 148 -0.82 -0.30 -8.53
CA GLY A 148 -1.85 -0.92 -7.71
C GLY A 148 -1.52 -2.32 -7.16
N VAL A 149 -0.37 -2.91 -7.49
CA VAL A 149 0.07 -4.19 -6.90
C VAL A 149 1.15 -3.98 -5.86
N GLY A 150 2.25 -3.33 -6.24
CA GLY A 150 3.43 -3.19 -5.41
C GLY A 150 4.69 -2.94 -6.23
N ALA A 151 5.85 -2.96 -5.57
CA ALA A 151 7.13 -2.67 -6.19
C ALA A 151 7.94 -3.96 -6.43
N PHE A 152 8.57 -4.06 -7.60
CA PHE A 152 9.35 -5.22 -8.04
C PHE A 152 10.81 -4.86 -8.20
N PRO A 153 11.75 -5.69 -7.73
CA PRO A 153 13.17 -5.44 -7.91
C PRO A 153 13.53 -5.57 -9.39
N THR A 154 14.29 -4.61 -9.92
CA THR A 154 14.79 -4.64 -11.30
C THR A 154 16.30 -4.81 -11.38
N GLY A 155 17.01 -4.64 -10.25
CA GLY A 155 18.45 -4.87 -10.15
C GLY A 155 19.05 -4.23 -8.90
N PRO A 156 20.35 -4.44 -8.63
CA PRO A 156 21.03 -3.80 -7.51
C PRO A 156 21.17 -2.28 -7.70
N GLN A 157 21.25 -1.56 -6.59
CA GLN A 157 21.50 -0.12 -6.54
C GLN A 157 22.51 0.21 -5.44
N ALA A 158 23.42 1.14 -5.71
CA ALA A 158 24.19 1.81 -4.67
C ALA A 158 23.38 2.99 -4.12
N VAL A 159 23.34 3.14 -2.80
CA VAL A 159 22.59 4.21 -2.13
C VAL A 159 23.59 5.18 -1.53
N ASP A 160 23.57 6.42 -2.02
CA ASP A 160 24.31 7.52 -1.40
C ASP A 160 23.39 8.28 -0.46
N TRP A 161 23.51 8.00 0.84
CA TRP A 161 22.71 8.66 1.87
C TRP A 161 23.20 10.08 2.09
N THR A 162 22.56 11.05 1.43
CA THR A 162 22.80 12.48 1.64
C THR A 162 22.27 12.99 2.99
N MET A 163 21.42 12.20 3.66
CA MET A 163 20.94 12.43 5.01
C MET A 163 20.73 11.10 5.76
N PRO A 164 20.90 11.08 7.10
CA PRO A 164 20.70 9.86 7.88
C PRO A 164 19.24 9.39 7.78
N PRO A 165 18.98 8.12 7.40
CA PRO A 165 17.62 7.64 7.27
C PRO A 165 16.94 7.47 8.63
N TYR A 166 15.66 7.81 8.65
CA TYR A 166 14.74 7.49 9.73
C TYR A 166 13.67 6.54 9.21
N HIS A 167 13.15 5.72 10.12
CA HIS A 167 12.05 4.80 9.85
C HIS A 167 10.97 4.96 10.91
N GLY A 168 9.71 4.83 10.51
CA GLY A 168 8.58 4.90 11.44
C GLY A 168 7.26 4.67 10.73
N SER A 169 6.18 4.88 11.47
CA SER A 169 4.82 4.71 10.97
C SER A 169 4.44 5.83 9.99
N ASN A 170 3.57 5.52 9.03
CA ASN A 170 2.93 6.53 8.17
C ASN A 170 1.95 7.41 8.96
N TRP A 171 1.38 6.85 10.04
CA TRP A 171 0.28 7.46 10.77
C TRP A 171 0.82 8.55 11.71
N MET A 172 1.03 9.74 11.17
CA MET A 172 1.58 10.90 11.88
C MET A 172 0.55 12.02 12.03
N ALA A 173 0.79 12.90 13.01
CA ALA A 173 0.11 14.19 13.11
C ALA A 173 1.13 15.30 12.85
N LEU A 174 0.90 16.09 11.80
CA LEU A 174 1.83 17.14 11.39
C LEU A 174 1.22 18.52 11.67
N ASP A 175 1.99 19.38 12.33
CA ASP A 175 1.65 20.79 12.40
C ASP A 175 1.57 21.40 10.98
N ARG A 176 0.64 22.32 10.76
CA ARG A 176 0.43 22.96 9.43
C ARG A 176 1.70 23.61 8.88
N GLY A 177 2.50 24.28 9.71
CA GLY A 177 3.75 24.90 9.28
C GLY A 177 4.78 23.85 8.84
N VAL A 178 4.82 22.70 9.54
CA VAL A 178 5.67 21.58 9.18
C VAL A 178 5.21 20.91 7.88
N CYS A 179 3.92 20.87 7.58
CA CYS A 179 3.42 20.38 6.29
C CYS A 179 4.01 21.17 5.11
N ALA A 180 4.05 22.50 5.20
CA ALA A 180 4.63 23.36 4.18
C ALA A 180 6.14 23.11 4.00
N LEU A 181 6.84 22.94 5.14
CA LEU A 181 8.26 22.61 5.14
C LEU A 181 8.56 21.25 4.50
N MET A 182 7.71 20.24 4.72
CA MET A 182 7.89 18.91 4.12
C MET A 182 7.74 18.97 2.60
N LEU A 183 6.80 19.75 2.07
CA LEU A 183 6.66 19.95 0.62
C LEU A 183 7.87 20.61 -0.02
N GLU A 184 8.44 21.65 0.62
CA GLU A 184 9.66 22.32 0.16
C GLU A 184 10.82 21.33 -0.05
N ARG A 185 10.90 20.31 0.81
CA ARG A 185 11.98 19.30 0.81
C ARG A 185 11.70 18.07 -0.05
N ALA A 186 10.45 17.82 -0.42
CA ALA A 186 10.05 16.58 -1.09
C ALA A 186 10.74 16.40 -2.45
N GLY A 187 10.77 17.45 -3.28
CA GLY A 187 11.37 17.41 -4.62
C GLY A 187 12.84 17.03 -4.61
N PRO A 188 13.73 17.78 -3.91
CA PRO A 188 15.15 17.47 -3.83
C PRO A 188 15.49 16.08 -3.28
N ALA A 189 14.62 15.50 -2.46
CA ALA A 189 14.83 14.17 -1.87
C ALA A 189 14.25 13.02 -2.71
N ALA A 190 13.45 13.31 -3.74
CA ALA A 190 12.71 12.30 -4.49
C ALA A 190 13.60 11.18 -5.04
N ASP A 191 14.74 11.54 -5.65
CA ASP A 191 15.65 10.58 -6.30
C ASP A 191 16.17 9.50 -5.34
N LEU A 192 16.35 9.84 -4.05
CA LEU A 192 16.83 8.89 -3.04
C LEU A 192 15.78 7.83 -2.68
N PHE A 193 14.49 8.15 -2.79
CA PHE A 193 13.40 7.31 -2.29
C PHE A 193 12.51 6.72 -3.40
N ALA A 194 12.48 7.34 -4.58
CA ALA A 194 11.54 7.00 -5.65
C ALA A 194 11.69 5.58 -6.21
N HIS A 195 12.89 5.00 -6.09
CA HIS A 195 13.22 3.67 -6.57
C HIS A 195 13.40 2.65 -5.43
N SER A 196 12.84 2.94 -4.25
CA SER A 196 12.85 2.05 -3.08
C SER A 196 11.45 1.49 -2.80
N VAL A 197 11.38 0.51 -1.89
CA VAL A 197 10.10 -0.06 -1.44
C VAL A 197 9.76 0.37 -0.01
N GLN A 198 8.47 0.59 0.24
CA GLN A 198 7.93 1.22 1.45
C GLN A 198 8.56 2.58 1.80
N PRO A 199 8.78 3.50 0.83
CA PRO A 199 9.35 4.81 1.11
C PRO A 199 8.43 5.70 1.96
N ASP A 200 7.15 5.35 2.09
CA ASP A 200 6.17 5.99 2.95
C ASP A 200 6.50 5.84 4.45
N GLU A 201 7.25 4.80 4.81
CA GLU A 201 7.73 4.54 6.18
C GLU A 201 9.16 5.06 6.42
N THR A 202 9.76 5.76 5.44
CA THR A 202 11.11 6.32 5.58
C THR A 202 11.25 7.77 5.11
N MET A 203 10.75 8.14 3.93
CA MET A 203 10.97 9.48 3.35
C MET A 203 10.30 10.57 4.20
N PRO A 204 8.99 10.50 4.52
CA PRO A 204 8.37 11.52 5.37
C PRO A 204 9.05 11.65 6.73
N GLN A 205 9.45 10.53 7.33
CA GLN A 205 10.13 10.44 8.63
C GLN A 205 11.52 11.09 8.55
N THR A 206 12.28 10.78 7.51
CA THR A 206 13.63 11.32 7.28
C THR A 206 13.57 12.82 7.06
N LEU A 207 12.63 13.31 6.24
CA LEU A 207 12.46 14.74 6.00
C LEU A 207 12.01 15.51 7.26
N LEU A 208 11.08 14.93 8.02
CA LEU A 208 10.59 15.49 9.27
C LEU A 208 11.71 15.59 10.32
N MET A 209 12.49 14.52 10.49
CA MET A 209 13.55 14.47 11.48
C MET A 209 14.79 15.27 11.09
N ALA A 210 15.09 15.39 9.78
CA ALA A 210 16.09 16.33 9.29
C ALA A 210 15.71 17.79 9.60
N ALA A 211 14.45 18.17 9.34
CA ALA A 211 13.94 19.49 9.72
C ALA A 211 14.00 19.73 11.24
N ALA A 212 13.75 18.70 12.05
CA ALA A 212 13.86 18.79 13.50
C ALA A 212 15.31 18.99 13.97
N ALA A 213 16.27 18.25 13.38
CA ALA A 213 17.69 18.39 13.67
C ALA A 213 18.24 19.79 13.31
N GLU A 214 17.68 20.43 12.29
CA GLU A 214 18.00 21.79 11.90
C GLU A 214 17.28 22.88 12.74
N GLY A 215 16.42 22.48 13.70
CA GLY A 215 15.62 23.40 14.49
C GLY A 215 14.48 24.09 13.72
N ARG A 216 14.13 23.61 12.52
CA ARG A 216 13.04 24.12 11.67
C ARG A 216 11.68 23.46 11.98
N ALA A 217 11.66 22.37 12.73
CA ALA A 217 10.45 21.70 13.19
C ALA A 217 10.62 21.22 14.64
N ARG A 218 9.52 21.20 15.40
CA ARG A 218 9.47 20.52 16.70
C ARG A 218 8.71 19.22 16.54
N VAL A 219 9.29 18.12 17.01
CA VAL A 219 8.71 16.79 16.90
C VAL A 219 8.70 16.11 18.26
N ARG A 220 7.56 15.56 18.67
CA ARG A 220 7.44 14.70 19.83
C ARG A 220 7.33 13.23 19.39
N GLY A 221 8.07 12.37 20.07
CA GLY A 221 8.04 10.91 19.90
C GLY A 221 6.72 10.31 20.39
N TRP A 222 5.67 10.42 19.59
CA TRP A 222 4.35 9.87 19.87
C TRP A 222 3.58 9.66 18.56
N ASN A 223 2.84 8.57 18.48
CA ASN A 223 2.01 8.24 17.33
C ASN A 223 0.53 8.43 17.71
N PRO A 224 -0.27 9.22 16.98
CA PRO A 224 -1.71 9.36 17.28
C PRO A 224 -2.50 8.06 17.07
N THR A 225 -1.94 7.08 16.35
CA THR A 225 -2.60 5.84 15.96
C THR A 225 -1.99 4.64 16.67
N TYR A 226 -2.84 3.87 17.34
CA TYR A 226 -2.51 2.53 17.82
C TYR A 226 -2.62 1.52 16.67
N VAL A 227 -1.52 0.83 16.36
CA VAL A 227 -1.53 -0.30 15.43
C VAL A 227 -1.60 -1.59 16.22
N ALA A 228 -2.69 -2.33 16.05
CA ALA A 228 -2.90 -3.62 16.70
C ALA A 228 -2.05 -4.71 16.04
N TRP A 229 -0.73 -4.66 16.23
CA TRP A 229 0.24 -5.62 15.66
C TRP A 229 -0.11 -7.07 15.99
N PRO A 230 0.32 -8.08 15.20
CA PRO A 230 -0.10 -9.46 15.38
C PRO A 230 0.17 -10.03 16.78
N ASN A 231 1.29 -9.64 17.39
CA ASN A 231 1.65 -10.01 18.76
C ASN A 231 0.80 -9.31 19.85
N LEU A 232 0.08 -8.24 19.51
CA LEU A 232 -0.80 -7.48 20.41
C LEU A 232 -2.28 -7.87 20.26
N CYS A 233 -2.72 -8.21 19.05
CA CYS A 233 -4.12 -8.54 18.76
C CYS A 233 -4.38 -10.04 18.63
N GLY A 234 -3.33 -10.86 18.60
CA GLY A 234 -3.44 -12.32 18.48
C GLY A 234 -3.92 -12.81 17.11
N ASN A 235 -3.90 -11.97 16.07
CA ASN A 235 -4.29 -12.35 14.71
C ASN A 235 -3.31 -11.81 13.65
N PRO A 236 -3.10 -12.53 12.53
CA PRO A 236 -2.14 -12.13 11.50
C PRO A 236 -2.56 -10.87 10.71
N ASP A 237 -3.84 -10.52 10.73
CA ASP A 237 -4.42 -9.44 9.91
C ASP A 237 -4.38 -8.06 10.57
N MET A 238 -3.89 -7.97 11.81
CA MET A 238 -3.83 -6.76 12.62
C MET A 238 -5.20 -6.12 12.89
N LEU A 239 -6.25 -6.95 12.95
CA LEU A 239 -7.61 -6.49 13.27
C LEU A 239 -7.69 -6.18 14.77
N CYS A 240 -8.20 -5.01 15.13
CA CYS A 240 -8.30 -4.59 16.52
C CYS A 240 -9.43 -5.32 17.26
N THR A 241 -9.18 -5.60 18.54
CA THR A 241 -10.14 -6.14 19.50
C THR A 241 -10.58 -5.05 20.49
N MET A 242 -11.59 -5.34 21.32
CA MET A 242 -11.98 -4.42 22.41
C MET A 242 -10.86 -4.20 23.43
N ASP A 243 -10.03 -5.22 23.68
CA ASP A 243 -8.87 -5.08 24.57
C ASP A 243 -7.84 -4.12 23.96
N ASN A 244 -7.62 -4.18 22.64
CA ASN A 244 -6.76 -3.23 21.96
C ASN A 244 -7.33 -1.80 22.01
N VAL A 245 -8.65 -1.62 21.89
CA VAL A 245 -9.32 -0.32 22.05
C VAL A 245 -9.08 0.25 23.45
N ALA A 246 -9.25 -0.58 24.49
CA ALA A 246 -9.01 -0.17 25.87
C ALA A 246 -7.54 0.22 26.10
N ALA A 247 -6.60 -0.58 25.60
CA ALA A 247 -5.17 -0.30 25.69
C ALA A 247 -4.80 1.01 24.96
N ALA A 248 -5.30 1.21 23.74
CA ALA A 248 -5.06 2.42 22.96
C ALA A 248 -5.58 3.68 23.66
N ARG A 249 -6.75 3.61 24.29
CA ARG A 249 -7.30 4.71 25.11
C ARG A 249 -6.45 4.99 26.34
N ALA A 250 -5.96 3.95 27.03
CA ALA A 250 -5.09 4.09 28.19
C ALA A 250 -3.76 4.78 27.83
N GLU A 251 -3.25 4.53 26.62
CA GLU A 251 -2.07 5.22 26.06
C GLU A 251 -2.37 6.64 25.53
N GLY A 252 -3.63 7.07 25.56
CA GLY A 252 -4.05 8.37 25.04
C GLY A 252 -3.98 8.50 23.52
N ARG A 253 -3.95 7.38 22.77
CA ARG A 253 -3.97 7.38 21.29
C ARG A 253 -5.31 7.92 20.80
N LEU A 254 -5.31 8.66 19.69
CA LEU A 254 -6.51 9.26 19.11
C LEU A 254 -7.24 8.30 18.17
N PHE A 255 -6.49 7.39 17.54
CA PHE A 255 -7.01 6.42 16.60
C PHE A 255 -6.53 5.01 16.92
N ILE A 256 -7.27 4.02 16.42
CA ILE A 256 -6.84 2.63 16.37
C ILE A 256 -7.07 2.05 14.97
N ARG A 257 -6.21 1.11 14.59
CA ARG A 257 -6.35 0.31 13.37
C ARG A 257 -5.80 -1.12 13.58
N LYS A 258 -6.28 -2.12 12.83
CA LYS A 258 -7.24 -2.04 11.71
C LYS A 258 -8.65 -2.43 12.15
N ARG A 259 -9.65 -1.71 11.66
CA ARG A 259 -11.07 -2.02 11.86
C ARG A 259 -11.39 -3.47 11.43
N PRO A 260 -12.05 -4.29 12.27
CA PRO A 260 -12.55 -5.61 11.88
C PRO A 260 -13.68 -5.48 10.84
N PRO A 261 -13.83 -6.44 9.88
CA PRO A 261 -14.89 -6.40 8.87
C PRO A 261 -16.30 -6.30 9.45
N VAL A 262 -16.53 -6.96 10.58
CA VAL A 262 -17.74 -6.81 11.39
C VAL A 262 -17.30 -6.29 12.77
N MET A 263 -17.69 -5.06 13.08
CA MET A 263 -17.42 -4.49 14.41
C MET A 263 -18.25 -5.22 15.48
N PRO A 264 -17.64 -5.61 16.62
CA PRO A 264 -18.39 -6.03 17.79
C PRO A 264 -19.43 -4.99 18.18
N GLU A 265 -20.57 -5.43 18.71
CA GLU A 265 -21.70 -4.54 19.05
C GLU A 265 -21.28 -3.40 19.98
N ALA A 266 -20.49 -3.70 21.02
CA ALA A 266 -19.96 -2.69 21.93
C ALA A 266 -19.09 -1.65 21.20
N MET A 267 -18.19 -2.10 20.32
CA MET A 267 -17.34 -1.22 19.50
C MET A 267 -18.20 -0.31 18.61
N ARG A 268 -19.19 -0.90 17.94
CA ARG A 268 -20.13 -0.17 17.08
C ARG A 268 -20.90 0.87 17.88
N ALA A 269 -21.46 0.51 19.02
CA ALA A 269 -22.22 1.42 19.87
C ALA A 269 -21.36 2.62 20.30
N GLU A 270 -20.09 2.39 20.66
CA GLU A 270 -19.17 3.47 21.03
C GLU A 270 -18.87 4.42 19.88
N VAL A 271 -18.57 3.91 18.67
CA VAL A 271 -18.25 4.79 17.53
C VAL A 271 -19.47 5.51 16.96
N GLU A 272 -20.64 4.87 16.96
CA GLU A 272 -21.90 5.52 16.56
C GLU A 272 -22.29 6.65 17.50
N ALA A 273 -22.00 6.54 18.80
CA ALA A 273 -22.23 7.61 19.76
C ALA A 273 -21.38 8.87 19.48
N MET A 274 -20.29 8.75 18.71
CA MET A 274 -19.41 9.85 18.31
C MET A 274 -19.79 10.47 16.95
N ALA A 275 -20.71 9.82 16.21
CA ALA A 275 -21.06 10.20 14.85
C ALA A 275 -21.80 11.55 14.77
N ALA A 276 -21.47 12.36 13.78
CA ALA A 276 -22.11 13.67 13.55
C ALA A 276 -23.55 13.55 13.02
N PHE A 277 -23.90 12.40 12.43
CA PHE A 277 -25.23 12.08 11.90
C PHE A 277 -25.44 10.56 11.94
N SER A 278 -26.59 10.03 11.51
CA SER A 278 -26.83 8.58 11.30
C SER A 278 -26.48 8.16 9.87
N ASP A 279 -26.22 6.87 9.64
CA ASP A 279 -25.84 6.37 8.30
C ASP A 279 -26.92 6.71 7.28
N ALA A 280 -28.18 6.44 7.64
CA ALA A 280 -29.35 6.82 6.85
C ALA A 280 -29.37 8.32 6.50
N ALA A 281 -29.07 9.20 7.44
CA ALA A 281 -29.04 10.65 7.19
C ALA A 281 -27.89 11.06 6.25
N LEU A 282 -26.73 10.39 6.32
CA LEU A 282 -25.66 10.61 5.34
C LEU A 282 -26.12 10.16 3.95
N MET A 283 -26.64 8.94 3.82
CA MET A 283 -27.03 8.38 2.54
C MET A 283 -28.16 9.19 1.87
N GLU A 284 -29.13 9.66 2.66
CA GLU A 284 -30.16 10.59 2.21
C GLU A 284 -29.55 11.89 1.66
N ARG A 285 -28.64 12.52 2.43
CA ARG A 285 -27.97 13.76 2.00
C ARG A 285 -27.15 13.58 0.71
N LEU A 286 -26.53 12.41 0.53
CA LEU A 286 -25.76 12.09 -0.66
C LEU A 286 -26.63 11.65 -1.85
N GLY A 287 -27.93 11.39 -1.63
CA GLY A 287 -28.81 10.82 -2.63
C GLY A 287 -28.35 9.43 -3.09
N MET A 288 -27.77 8.63 -2.19
CA MET A 288 -27.28 7.28 -2.46
C MET A 288 -28.26 6.23 -1.91
N ALA A 289 -28.57 5.23 -2.72
CA ALA A 289 -29.19 3.99 -2.25
C ALA A 289 -28.11 3.07 -1.62
N PRO A 290 -28.49 2.11 -0.76
CA PRO A 290 -27.52 1.17 -0.17
C PRO A 290 -26.76 0.40 -1.26
N PRO A 291 -25.48 0.07 -1.02
CA PRO A 291 -24.63 -0.56 -2.03
C PRO A 291 -25.16 -1.93 -2.44
N MET A 292 -25.21 -2.18 -3.76
CA MET A 292 -25.32 -3.53 -4.29
C MET A 292 -23.93 -4.17 -4.39
N PRO A 293 -23.79 -5.49 -4.15
CA PRO A 293 -22.53 -6.18 -4.40
C PRO A 293 -22.21 -6.16 -5.91
N GLU A 294 -21.03 -5.70 -6.28
CA GLU A 294 -20.51 -5.87 -7.64
C GLU A 294 -19.75 -7.17 -7.78
N THR A 295 -20.05 -7.92 -8.84
CA THR A 295 -19.22 -9.01 -9.34
C THR A 295 -18.14 -8.46 -10.26
N ARG A 296 -16.87 -8.49 -9.80
CA ARG A 296 -15.68 -8.32 -10.65
C ARG A 296 -15.52 -9.54 -11.57
N ALA A 297 -16.30 -9.63 -12.65
CA ALA A 297 -16.13 -10.71 -13.62
C ALA A 297 -16.74 -10.35 -14.98
N ALA A 298 -15.97 -9.65 -15.83
CA ALA A 298 -16.30 -9.55 -17.25
C ALA A 298 -15.06 -9.66 -18.17
N LEU A 299 -13.86 -9.29 -17.67
CA LEU A 299 -12.64 -9.24 -18.51
C LEU A 299 -11.57 -10.28 -18.15
N ALA A 300 -11.57 -10.81 -16.92
CA ALA A 300 -10.53 -11.74 -16.46
C ALA A 300 -10.59 -13.11 -17.16
N GLY A 301 -11.79 -13.64 -17.42
CA GLY A 301 -12.00 -14.98 -17.99
C GLY A 301 -11.35 -15.20 -19.36
N PRO A 302 -11.59 -14.34 -20.38
CA PRO A 302 -10.97 -14.49 -21.70
C PRO A 302 -9.45 -14.35 -21.68
N LEU A 303 -8.90 -13.38 -20.92
CA LEU A 303 -7.45 -13.21 -20.80
C LEU A 303 -6.79 -14.41 -20.11
N MET A 304 -7.42 -14.93 -19.06
CA MET A 304 -7.00 -16.13 -18.34
C MET A 304 -6.89 -17.34 -19.28
N ALA A 305 -7.89 -17.54 -20.15
CA ALA A 305 -7.88 -18.63 -21.12
C ALA A 305 -6.73 -18.50 -22.15
N ARG A 306 -6.45 -17.29 -22.64
CA ARG A 306 -5.34 -17.02 -23.58
C ARG A 306 -3.97 -17.29 -22.95
N VAL A 307 -3.73 -16.77 -21.75
CA VAL A 307 -2.47 -16.98 -21.02
C VAL A 307 -2.27 -18.47 -20.70
N ALA A 308 -3.32 -19.17 -20.29
CA ALA A 308 -3.26 -20.62 -20.07
C ALA A 308 -2.95 -21.41 -21.37
N ALA A 309 -3.45 -20.97 -22.52
CA ALA A 309 -3.18 -21.62 -23.81
C ALA A 309 -1.71 -21.52 -24.23
N LEU A 310 -1.01 -20.42 -23.91
CA LEU A 310 0.42 -20.26 -24.19
C LEU A 310 1.28 -21.30 -23.45
N ALA A 311 0.85 -21.73 -22.27
CA ALA A 311 1.52 -22.78 -21.50
C ALA A 311 1.06 -24.20 -21.88
N ALA A 312 -0.23 -24.38 -22.21
CA ALA A 312 -0.78 -25.69 -22.60
C ALA A 312 -0.14 -26.24 -23.89
N GLY A 313 0.44 -25.37 -24.74
CA GLY A 313 1.23 -25.77 -25.90
C GLY A 313 2.61 -26.37 -25.56
N ARG A 314 3.05 -26.35 -24.30
CA ARG A 314 4.33 -26.91 -23.83
C ARG A 314 4.10 -28.20 -23.05
N GLN A 315 4.85 -29.24 -23.39
CA GLN A 315 4.72 -30.55 -22.76
C GLN A 315 5.12 -30.51 -21.27
N GLY A 316 4.27 -31.06 -20.39
CA GLY A 316 4.58 -31.26 -18.97
C GLY A 316 4.33 -30.06 -18.05
N TYR A 317 3.91 -28.91 -18.59
CA TYR A 317 3.61 -27.72 -17.80
C TYR A 317 2.28 -27.82 -17.05
N VAL A 318 2.25 -27.36 -15.81
CA VAL A 318 1.04 -27.25 -14.99
C VAL A 318 0.65 -25.78 -14.82
N VAL A 319 -0.56 -25.42 -15.25
CA VAL A 319 -1.11 -24.07 -15.10
C VAL A 319 -2.01 -24.02 -13.87
N GLU A 320 -1.67 -23.17 -12.92
CA GLU A 320 -2.46 -22.91 -11.72
C GLU A 320 -3.14 -21.56 -11.84
N ARG A 321 -4.44 -21.57 -11.54
CA ARG A 321 -5.32 -20.41 -11.69
C ARG A 321 -5.78 -19.96 -10.32
N PHE A 322 -5.86 -18.65 -10.15
CA PHE A 322 -6.28 -18.03 -8.91
C PHE A 322 -7.56 -17.24 -9.17
N ASP A 323 -8.62 -17.54 -8.43
CA ASP A 323 -9.81 -16.71 -8.46
C ASP A 323 -9.53 -15.42 -7.67
N CYS A 324 -9.37 -14.33 -8.41
CA CYS A 324 -9.06 -13.03 -7.84
C CYS A 324 -10.23 -12.48 -7.00
N ALA A 325 -11.46 -13.00 -7.17
CA ALA A 325 -12.60 -12.65 -6.33
C ALA A 325 -12.54 -13.26 -4.92
N GLU A 326 -11.83 -14.38 -4.75
CA GLU A 326 -11.68 -15.08 -3.45
C GLU A 326 -10.43 -14.64 -2.69
N LEU A 327 -9.53 -13.90 -3.35
CA LEU A 327 -8.23 -13.54 -2.80
C LEU A 327 -8.23 -12.08 -2.36
N ASN A 328 -8.53 -11.87 -1.08
CA ASN A 328 -8.60 -10.55 -0.42
C ASN A 328 -7.35 -9.64 -0.58
N ASN A 329 -6.26 -10.14 -1.18
CA ASN A 329 -4.95 -9.50 -1.30
C ASN A 329 -4.14 -9.98 -2.53
N VAL A 330 -4.78 -10.28 -3.66
CA VAL A 330 -4.09 -10.63 -4.92
C VAL A 330 -4.51 -9.64 -6.01
N PRO A 331 -3.63 -9.34 -6.98
CA PRO A 331 -3.97 -8.54 -8.16
C PRO A 331 -5.27 -9.02 -8.84
N ALA A 332 -5.96 -8.12 -9.55
CA ALA A 332 -7.14 -8.44 -10.37
C ALA A 332 -6.91 -9.56 -11.40
N PHE A 333 -5.66 -9.85 -11.75
CA PHE A 333 -5.23 -10.98 -12.55
C PHE A 333 -3.97 -11.62 -11.95
N TYR A 334 -4.01 -12.94 -11.75
CA TYR A 334 -2.84 -13.71 -11.33
C TYR A 334 -2.88 -15.15 -11.88
N VAL A 335 -1.86 -15.51 -12.65
CA VAL A 335 -1.65 -16.87 -13.17
C VAL A 335 -0.25 -17.32 -12.81
N THR A 336 -0.12 -18.59 -12.41
CA THR A 336 1.18 -19.23 -12.26
C THR A 336 1.30 -20.46 -13.15
N MET A 337 2.51 -20.71 -13.62
CA MET A 337 2.85 -21.84 -14.47
C MET A 337 4.06 -22.53 -13.86
N ARG A 338 3.97 -23.85 -13.68
CA ARG A 338 5.06 -24.68 -13.18
C ARG A 338 5.60 -25.57 -14.31
N PRO A 339 6.93 -25.62 -14.51
CA PRO A 339 7.53 -26.57 -15.43
C PRO A 339 7.39 -28.01 -14.91
N PRO A 340 7.61 -29.04 -15.76
CA PRO A 340 7.73 -30.41 -15.28
C PRO A 340 8.85 -30.52 -14.24
N ALA A 341 8.63 -31.29 -13.18
CA ALA A 341 9.63 -31.51 -12.15
C ALA A 341 10.70 -32.48 -12.66
N GLY A 342 11.96 -32.09 -12.55
CA GLY A 342 13.12 -32.95 -12.80
C GLY A 342 14.21 -32.75 -11.74
N PRO A 343 15.24 -33.60 -11.72
CA PRO A 343 16.30 -33.56 -10.70
C PRO A 343 17.14 -32.28 -10.72
N ALA A 344 17.18 -31.57 -11.86
CA ALA A 344 17.86 -30.28 -12.01
C ALA A 344 16.94 -29.06 -11.76
N THR A 345 15.63 -29.26 -11.61
CA THR A 345 14.67 -28.16 -11.50
C THR A 345 14.78 -27.47 -10.14
N PRO A 346 15.02 -26.16 -10.09
CA PRO A 346 15.05 -25.41 -8.83
C PRO A 346 13.75 -25.56 -8.01
N PRO A 347 13.84 -25.70 -6.67
CA PRO A 347 12.67 -25.79 -5.81
C PRO A 347 11.73 -24.59 -5.97
N GLY A 348 10.44 -24.88 -6.16
CA GLY A 348 9.39 -23.85 -6.27
C GLY A 348 9.48 -22.98 -7.54
N LEU A 349 10.26 -23.39 -8.55
CA LEU A 349 10.35 -22.66 -9.82
C LEU A 349 8.97 -22.49 -10.46
N ARG A 350 8.58 -21.25 -10.72
CA ARG A 350 7.32 -20.91 -11.40
C ARG A 350 7.44 -19.60 -12.17
N LEU A 351 6.68 -19.50 -13.25
CA LEU A 351 6.43 -18.26 -13.96
C LEU A 351 5.11 -17.68 -13.46
N CYS A 352 5.13 -16.39 -13.13
CA CYS A 352 3.98 -15.63 -12.66
C CYS A 352 3.62 -14.56 -13.69
N VAL A 353 2.34 -14.41 -14.01
CA VAL A 353 1.80 -13.27 -14.76
C VAL A 353 0.77 -12.59 -13.89
N LEU A 354 0.93 -11.28 -13.67
CA LEU A 354 0.03 -10.53 -12.83
C LEU A 354 -0.22 -9.10 -13.31
N SER A 355 -1.42 -8.59 -13.03
CA SER A 355 -1.86 -7.23 -13.33
C SER A 355 -3.02 -6.85 -12.44
N GLU A 356 -3.14 -5.57 -12.13
CA GLU A 356 -4.23 -5.03 -11.33
C GLU A 356 -5.18 -4.15 -12.15
N ASP A 357 -4.65 -3.44 -13.14
CA ASP A 357 -5.40 -2.53 -14.02
C ASP A 357 -5.76 -3.17 -15.38
N MET A 358 -5.33 -4.42 -15.62
CA MET A 358 -5.46 -5.15 -16.88
C MET A 358 -4.81 -4.45 -18.09
N ARG A 359 -3.92 -3.47 -17.82
CA ARG A 359 -3.19 -2.67 -18.83
C ARG A 359 -1.69 -2.80 -18.65
N THR A 360 -1.24 -2.78 -17.40
CA THR A 360 0.15 -2.98 -17.01
C THR A 360 0.30 -4.37 -16.42
N PHE A 361 1.18 -5.17 -17.00
CA PHE A 361 1.46 -6.54 -16.58
C PHE A 361 2.91 -6.66 -16.13
N LYS A 362 3.12 -7.61 -15.24
CA LYS A 362 4.45 -8.11 -14.89
C LYS A 362 4.49 -9.61 -15.13
N VAL A 363 5.43 -10.03 -15.96
CA VAL A 363 5.84 -11.44 -16.13
C VAL A 363 7.14 -11.62 -15.35
N LEU A 364 7.20 -12.62 -14.47
CA LEU A 364 8.40 -12.90 -13.69
C LEU A 364 8.59 -14.40 -13.45
N ILE A 365 9.84 -14.82 -13.30
CA ILE A 365 10.20 -16.16 -12.84
C ILE A 365 10.55 -16.05 -11.37
N VAL A 366 9.97 -16.90 -10.53
CA VAL A 366 10.27 -16.93 -9.10
C VAL A 366 10.71 -18.33 -8.66
N VAL A 367 11.53 -18.34 -7.61
CA VAL A 367 11.97 -19.55 -6.92
C VAL A 367 11.69 -19.41 -5.42
N ARG A 368 11.51 -20.55 -4.76
CA ARG A 368 11.39 -20.63 -3.31
C ARG A 368 12.69 -21.21 -2.74
N PRO A 369 13.62 -20.38 -2.24
CA PRO A 369 14.79 -20.89 -1.57
C PRO A 369 14.41 -21.59 -0.24
N PRO A 370 15.31 -22.39 0.34
CA PRO A 370 15.16 -22.86 1.72
C PRO A 370 14.89 -21.69 2.68
N PRO A 371 14.12 -21.91 3.75
CA PRO A 371 13.65 -20.85 4.66
C PRO A 371 14.73 -20.18 5.52
N ASP A 372 16.01 -20.25 5.12
CA ASP A 372 17.19 -19.90 5.92
C ASP A 372 17.41 -18.37 6.09
N GLY A 373 16.40 -17.57 5.73
CA GLY A 373 16.00 -16.43 6.57
C GLY A 373 16.76 -15.11 6.43
N ASP A 374 17.54 -14.89 5.38
CA ASP A 374 18.18 -13.58 5.11
C ASP A 374 17.62 -12.85 3.88
N TRP A 375 18.05 -11.59 3.71
CA TRP A 375 17.72 -10.75 2.55
C TRP A 375 18.74 -10.88 1.41
N ALA A 376 19.60 -11.91 1.43
CA ALA A 376 20.62 -12.09 0.41
C ALA A 376 20.01 -12.63 -0.90
N PRO A 377 20.52 -12.18 -2.06
CA PRO A 377 20.24 -12.84 -3.33
C PRO A 377 20.77 -14.28 -3.32
N VAL A 378 20.12 -15.15 -4.10
CA VAL A 378 20.58 -16.54 -4.30
C VAL A 378 20.89 -16.81 -5.76
N ALA A 379 21.87 -17.67 -6.03
CA ALA A 379 22.17 -18.10 -7.39
C ALA A 379 21.16 -19.14 -7.88
N VAL A 380 20.68 -19.00 -9.12
CA VAL A 380 19.80 -19.95 -9.80
C VAL A 380 20.35 -20.16 -11.21
N GLY A 381 21.12 -21.23 -11.39
CA GLY A 381 21.90 -21.44 -12.62
C GLY A 381 22.86 -20.25 -12.86
N PRO A 382 22.82 -19.60 -14.04
CA PRO A 382 23.64 -18.42 -14.31
C PRO A 382 23.04 -17.10 -13.77
N HIS A 383 21.82 -17.13 -13.23
CA HIS A 383 21.09 -15.93 -12.82
C HIS A 383 21.19 -15.68 -11.30
N GLN A 384 20.97 -14.43 -10.91
CA GLN A 384 20.75 -14.06 -9.51
C GLN A 384 19.25 -13.93 -9.26
N ALA A 385 18.79 -14.37 -8.10
CA ALA A 385 17.41 -14.23 -7.67
C ALA A 385 17.31 -13.35 -6.42
N TYR A 386 16.54 -12.27 -6.51
CA TYR A 386 16.43 -11.23 -5.48
C TYR A 386 15.14 -11.37 -4.66
N PRO A 387 15.16 -11.10 -3.34
CA PRO A 387 13.96 -11.12 -2.51
C PRO A 387 12.85 -10.19 -3.03
N LEU A 388 11.62 -10.71 -3.07
CA LEU A 388 10.44 -9.92 -3.43
C LEU A 388 9.89 -9.16 -2.22
N ARG A 389 9.48 -7.91 -2.45
CA ARG A 389 8.89 -7.00 -1.45
C ARG A 389 7.57 -6.43 -1.95
N LEU A 390 6.53 -7.24 -1.95
CA LEU A 390 5.24 -6.88 -2.54
C LEU A 390 4.04 -7.51 -1.83
N ARG A 391 2.86 -6.93 -2.05
CA ARG A 391 1.59 -7.28 -1.38
C ARG A 391 0.89 -8.48 -2.02
N VAL A 392 1.63 -9.55 -2.31
CA VAL A 392 1.05 -10.83 -2.75
C VAL A 392 1.55 -11.87 -1.78
N TYR A 393 0.70 -12.29 -0.84
CA TYR A 393 1.10 -13.17 0.27
C TYR A 393 1.75 -14.48 -0.21
N GLY A 394 1.25 -15.06 -1.31
CA GLY A 394 1.85 -16.26 -1.93
C GLY A 394 3.20 -16.02 -2.62
N LEU A 395 3.63 -14.76 -2.75
CA LEU A 395 4.94 -14.34 -3.22
C LEU A 395 5.83 -13.78 -2.10
N PHE A 396 5.35 -13.77 -0.85
CA PHE A 396 6.13 -13.25 0.27
C PHE A 396 7.34 -14.14 0.54
N LEU A 397 8.53 -13.53 0.67
CA LEU A 397 9.85 -14.19 0.83
C LEU A 397 10.35 -15.01 -0.37
N GLU A 398 9.59 -15.08 -1.44
CA GLU A 398 10.03 -15.66 -2.70
C GLU A 398 11.08 -14.76 -3.35
N ARG A 399 11.86 -15.32 -4.28
CA ARG A 399 12.89 -14.57 -5.00
C ARG A 399 12.60 -14.55 -6.48
N GLU A 400 12.66 -13.36 -7.07
CA GLU A 400 12.55 -13.18 -8.52
C GLU A 400 13.91 -13.41 -9.16
N VAL A 401 13.95 -14.30 -10.15
CA VAL A 401 15.12 -14.58 -10.97
C VAL A 401 15.30 -13.44 -11.97
N ALA A 402 16.41 -12.71 -11.85
CA ALA A 402 16.73 -11.61 -12.74
C ALA A 402 17.19 -12.12 -14.12
N VAL A 403 16.43 -11.74 -15.14
CA VAL A 403 16.76 -11.97 -16.55
C VAL A 403 17.40 -10.69 -17.09
N ALA A 404 18.72 -10.57 -16.94
CA ALA A 404 19.45 -9.33 -17.20
C ALA A 404 19.38 -8.86 -18.66
N GLU A 405 19.06 -9.76 -19.59
CA GLU A 405 18.88 -9.48 -21.01
C GLU A 405 17.56 -8.74 -21.32
N GLU A 406 16.65 -8.66 -20.35
CA GLU A 406 15.33 -8.02 -20.50
C GLU A 406 15.35 -6.57 -20.01
N ALA A 407 15.41 -5.62 -20.94
CA ALA A 407 15.51 -4.18 -20.64
C ALA A 407 14.39 -3.67 -19.70
N ASP A 408 13.17 -4.20 -19.84
CA ASP A 408 12.02 -3.84 -19.01
C ASP A 408 11.80 -4.77 -17.81
N ALA A 409 12.68 -5.75 -17.60
CA ALA A 409 12.53 -6.77 -16.58
C ALA A 409 11.11 -7.35 -16.57
N GLY A 410 10.55 -7.72 -17.73
CA GLY A 410 9.24 -8.40 -17.82
C GLY A 410 8.01 -7.52 -17.52
N PHE A 411 8.19 -6.21 -17.35
CA PHE A 411 7.07 -5.27 -17.38
C PHE A 411 6.57 -5.08 -18.80
N VAL A 412 5.25 -5.04 -18.96
CA VAL A 412 4.58 -4.82 -20.24
C VAL A 412 3.41 -3.86 -20.02
N MET A 413 3.29 -2.85 -20.87
CA MET A 413 2.14 -1.96 -20.90
C MET A 413 1.42 -2.13 -22.24
N LEU A 414 0.11 -2.42 -22.18
CA LEU A 414 -0.73 -2.59 -23.35
C LEU A 414 -1.22 -1.24 -23.88
N GLY A 415 -1.46 -1.16 -25.18
CA GLY A 415 -2.11 -0.03 -25.83
C GLY A 415 -3.62 0.03 -25.54
N ASP A 416 -4.25 1.14 -25.92
CA ASP A 416 -5.69 1.35 -25.73
C ASP A 416 -6.58 0.46 -26.62
N ASP A 417 -6.01 -0.14 -27.66
CA ASP A 417 -6.68 -1.10 -28.55
C ASP A 417 -6.88 -2.48 -27.91
N GLY A 418 -6.29 -2.70 -26.73
CA GLY A 418 -6.32 -3.99 -26.05
C GLY A 418 -5.51 -5.07 -26.78
N ASP A 419 -4.53 -4.68 -27.61
CA ASP A 419 -3.63 -5.63 -28.25
C ASP A 419 -2.81 -6.38 -27.19
N LEU A 420 -2.91 -7.71 -27.21
CA LEU A 420 -2.25 -8.60 -26.27
C LEU A 420 -0.95 -9.19 -26.83
N VAL A 421 -0.61 -8.93 -28.10
CA VAL A 421 0.63 -9.44 -28.72
C VAL A 421 1.89 -9.10 -27.88
N PRO A 422 2.06 -7.88 -27.35
CA PRO A 422 3.23 -7.57 -26.51
C PRO A 422 3.33 -8.44 -25.25
N LEU A 423 2.18 -8.75 -24.62
CA LEU A 423 2.14 -9.61 -23.45
C LEU A 423 2.44 -11.07 -23.82
N ASP A 424 1.83 -11.56 -24.89
CA ASP A 424 2.08 -12.93 -25.39
C ASP A 424 3.56 -13.14 -25.69
N ASP A 425 4.21 -12.19 -26.37
CA ASP A 425 5.62 -12.27 -26.74
C ASP A 425 6.54 -12.26 -25.52
N THR A 426 6.19 -11.46 -24.50
CA THR A 426 6.90 -11.44 -23.23
C THR A 426 6.75 -12.77 -22.50
N ILE A 427 5.54 -13.33 -22.42
CA ILE A 427 5.29 -14.65 -21.81
C ILE A 427 6.09 -15.73 -22.55
N ARG A 428 6.05 -15.77 -23.89
CA ARG A 428 6.81 -16.76 -24.68
C ARG A 428 8.30 -16.69 -24.40
N ARG A 429 8.84 -15.49 -24.27
CA ARG A 429 10.26 -15.26 -23.95
C ARG A 429 10.62 -15.73 -22.56
N TYR A 430 9.83 -15.37 -21.55
CA TYR A 430 10.05 -15.81 -20.17
C TYR A 430 9.89 -17.34 -20.02
N LEU A 431 9.02 -17.97 -20.79
CA LEU A 431 8.93 -19.42 -20.85
C LEU A 431 10.22 -20.05 -21.39
N LEU A 432 10.92 -19.45 -22.35
CA LEU A 432 12.22 -19.94 -22.83
C LEU A 432 13.30 -19.87 -21.73
N HIS A 433 13.34 -18.77 -20.97
CA HIS A 433 14.24 -18.65 -19.82
C HIS A 433 13.91 -19.69 -18.74
N MET A 434 12.61 -19.92 -18.48
CA MET A 434 12.20 -20.93 -17.52
C MET A 434 12.52 -22.35 -17.98
N ASP A 435 12.38 -22.68 -19.27
CA ASP A 435 12.78 -23.96 -19.85
C ASP A 435 14.29 -24.21 -19.65
N ALA A 436 15.12 -23.19 -19.88
CA ALA A 436 16.56 -23.27 -19.67
C ALA A 436 16.94 -23.52 -18.19
N LEU A 437 16.16 -22.98 -17.24
CA LEU A 437 16.35 -23.17 -15.81
C LEU A 437 15.85 -24.53 -15.31
N ALA A 438 14.75 -25.05 -15.88
CA ALA A 438 14.17 -26.32 -15.46
C ALA A 438 15.03 -27.52 -15.84
N GLY A 439 15.80 -27.41 -16.94
CA GLY A 439 16.56 -28.51 -17.52
C GLY A 439 15.68 -29.43 -18.39
N PRO A 440 16.26 -30.42 -19.08
CA PRO A 440 15.49 -31.37 -19.88
C PRO A 440 14.55 -32.18 -18.97
N PRO A 441 13.31 -32.47 -19.40
CA PRO A 441 12.44 -33.38 -18.68
C PRO A 441 13.06 -34.78 -18.63
N ASP A 442 12.73 -35.55 -17.57
CA ASP A 442 13.13 -36.96 -17.49
C ASP A 442 12.63 -37.71 -18.75
N ALA A 443 13.55 -38.43 -19.40
CA ALA A 443 13.30 -39.16 -20.65
C ALA A 443 12.42 -40.39 -20.48
#